data_AF-A0A969DBH0-F1
#
_entry.id   AF-A0A969DBH0-F1
#
_cell.length_a   1.000
_cell.length_b   1.000
_cell.length_c   1.000
_cell.angle_alpha   90.00
_cell.angle_beta   90.00
_cell.angle_gamma   90.00
#
_symmetry.space_group_name_H-M   'P 1'
#
loop_
_entity.id
_entity.type
_entity.pdbx_description
1 polymer ?
#
loop_
_entity_poly.entity_id
_entity_poly.type
_entity_poly.pdbx_seq_one_letter_code
_entity_poly.pdbx_strand_id
1 'polypeptide(L)'
;MNNLTNAEPPKPQTVTAERINQAISWYEANAEAIDAALPIHTPGVLYNPGCLKLLDRFVLAWKAGEMPLNLAECYIHRPLTIFYQELKKRKESGNHPCTSAK
;
A
#
# COMPACT_ATOMS: atom_id res chain seq x y z
N MET A 1 -18.58 -35.48 19.28
CA MET A 1 -19.27 -34.18 19.12
C MET A 1 -18.20 -33.11 19.20
N ASN A 2 -17.73 -32.58 18.07
CA ASN A 2 -16.59 -31.67 18.03
C ASN A 2 -17.09 -30.27 17.64
N ASN A 3 -16.94 -29.32 18.54
CA ASN A 3 -17.31 -27.92 18.35
C ASN A 3 -16.32 -27.26 17.37
N LEU A 4 -16.74 -27.00 16.14
CA LEU A 4 -16.08 -26.01 15.28
C LEU A 4 -16.39 -24.62 15.87
N THR A 5 -15.38 -23.98 16.45
CA THR A 5 -15.42 -22.53 16.71
C THR A 5 -15.56 -21.81 15.37
N ASN A 6 -16.78 -21.33 15.09
CA ASN A 6 -17.04 -20.37 14.02
C ASN A 6 -16.33 -19.05 14.39
N ALA A 7 -15.03 -18.95 14.06
CA ALA A 7 -14.40 -17.63 13.99
C ALA A 7 -15.05 -16.91 12.82
N GLU A 8 -15.91 -15.93 13.12
CA GLU A 8 -16.49 -15.09 12.09
C GLU A 8 -15.36 -14.49 11.25
N PRO A 9 -15.48 -14.50 9.90
CA PRO A 9 -14.47 -13.88 9.06
C PRO A 9 -14.34 -12.41 9.47
N PRO A 10 -13.11 -11.87 9.55
CA PRO A 10 -12.91 -10.49 9.96
C PRO A 10 -13.78 -9.57 9.10
N LYS A 11 -14.65 -8.81 9.76
CA LYS A 11 -15.57 -7.88 9.09
C LYS A 11 -14.78 -6.98 8.14
N PRO A 12 -15.19 -6.84 6.87
CA PRO A 12 -14.48 -5.98 5.93
C PRO A 12 -14.42 -4.57 6.52
N GLN A 13 -13.21 -4.10 6.81
CA GLN A 13 -13.05 -2.71 7.25
C GLN A 13 -13.33 -1.81 6.05
N THR A 14 -14.42 -1.07 6.11
CA THR A 14 -14.80 -0.13 5.06
C THR A 14 -13.71 0.93 4.93
N VAL A 15 -13.17 1.11 3.73
CA VAL A 15 -12.23 2.20 3.45
C VAL A 15 -13.03 3.50 3.40
N THR A 16 -12.63 4.48 4.20
CA THR A 16 -13.27 5.79 4.27
C THR A 16 -12.45 6.82 3.50
N ALA A 17 -13.07 7.95 3.13
CA ALA A 17 -12.37 9.07 2.51
C ALA A 17 -11.17 9.55 3.34
N GLU A 18 -11.30 9.53 4.68
CA GLU A 18 -10.22 9.87 5.60
C GLU A 18 -9.03 8.92 5.47
N ARG A 19 -9.27 7.61 5.35
CA ARG A 19 -8.19 6.63 5.14
C ARG A 19 -7.49 6.83 3.80
N ILE A 20 -8.22 7.21 2.75
CA ILE A 20 -7.60 7.59 1.46
C ILE A 20 -6.66 8.78 1.67
N ASN A 21 -7.14 9.84 2.34
CA ASN A 21 -6.35 11.05 2.58
C ASN A 21 -5.10 10.79 3.44
N GLN A 22 -5.21 9.94 4.46
CA GLN A 22 -4.08 9.49 5.28
C GLN A 22 -3.05 8.71 4.44
N ALA A 23 -3.51 7.79 3.59
CA ALA A 23 -2.63 7.05 2.70
C ALA A 23 -1.89 7.97 1.71
N ILE A 24 -2.60 8.95 1.13
CA ILE A 24 -2.01 9.96 0.24
C ILE A 24 -0.96 10.80 0.98
N SER A 25 -1.28 11.27 2.19
CA SER A 25 -0.34 12.07 3.00
C SER A 25 0.93 11.27 3.31
N TRP A 26 0.78 9.98 3.61
CA TRP A 26 1.91 9.08 3.79
C TRP A 26 2.72 8.89 2.50
N TYR A 27 2.06 8.71 1.37
CA TYR A 27 2.70 8.58 0.06
C TYR A 27 3.56 9.80 -0.27
N GLU A 28 3.00 11.01 -0.13
CA GLU A 28 3.70 12.26 -0.40
C GLU A 28 4.94 12.42 0.50
N ALA A 29 4.85 12.01 1.76
CA ALA A 29 5.97 12.05 2.70
C ALA A 29 7.04 10.97 2.46
N ASN A 30 6.75 9.93 1.66
CA ASN A 30 7.65 8.78 1.44
C ASN A 30 7.96 8.55 -0.04
N ALA A 31 7.65 9.50 -0.93
CA ALA A 31 7.74 9.32 -2.38
C ALA A 31 9.14 8.85 -2.84
N GLU A 32 10.21 9.45 -2.32
CA GLU A 32 11.60 9.06 -2.64
C GLU A 32 11.92 7.63 -2.21
N ALA A 33 11.48 7.22 -1.02
CA ALA A 33 11.70 5.87 -0.52
C ALA A 33 10.92 4.83 -1.34
N ILE A 34 9.73 5.20 -1.80
CA ILE A 34 8.91 4.36 -2.68
C ILE A 34 9.57 4.21 -4.05
N ASP A 35 10.04 5.31 -4.66
CA ASP A 35 10.73 5.27 -5.94
C ASP A 35 11.98 4.37 -5.89
N ALA A 36 12.78 4.50 -4.83
CA ALA A 36 13.95 3.64 -4.59
C ALA A 36 13.58 2.16 -4.31
N ALA A 37 12.36 1.88 -3.86
CA ALA A 37 11.90 0.51 -3.62
C ALA A 37 11.37 -0.18 -4.86
N LEU A 38 11.03 0.57 -5.92
CA LEU A 38 10.59 0.02 -7.18
C LEU A 38 11.76 -0.66 -7.92
N PRO A 39 11.50 -1.75 -8.67
CA PRO A 39 10.20 -2.39 -8.87
C PRO A 39 9.72 -3.23 -7.67
N ILE A 40 8.41 -3.23 -7.41
CA ILE A 40 7.77 -4.05 -6.37
C ILE A 40 6.96 -5.16 -7.04
N HIS A 41 7.25 -6.41 -6.66
CA HIS A 41 6.57 -7.59 -7.19
C HIS A 41 5.54 -8.10 -6.18
N THR A 42 4.30 -8.24 -6.63
CA THR A 42 3.24 -8.94 -5.90
C THR A 42 2.64 -10.03 -6.79
N PRO A 43 1.99 -11.07 -6.24
CA PRO A 43 1.31 -12.07 -7.05
C PRO A 43 0.34 -11.42 -8.04
N GLY A 44 0.64 -11.54 -9.34
CA GLY A 44 -0.20 -11.01 -10.42
C GLY A 44 0.01 -9.54 -10.80
N VAL A 45 0.85 -8.76 -10.09
CA VAL A 45 1.09 -7.34 -10.41
C VAL A 45 2.55 -6.94 -10.18
N LEU A 46 3.11 -6.24 -11.18
CA LEU A 46 4.40 -5.58 -11.12
C LEU A 46 4.21 -4.06 -11.06
N TYR A 47 4.66 -3.44 -9.98
CA TYR A 47 4.73 -2.00 -9.84
C TYR A 47 6.10 -1.52 -10.31
N ASN A 48 6.14 -0.78 -11.43
CA ASN A 48 7.35 -0.19 -11.98
C ASN A 48 7.38 1.34 -11.70
N PRO A 49 8.51 2.04 -11.90
CA PRO A 49 8.57 3.50 -11.71
C PRO A 49 7.51 4.27 -12.50
N GLY A 50 7.10 3.76 -13.66
CA GLY A 50 6.03 4.36 -14.46
C GLY A 50 4.66 4.39 -13.79
N CYS A 51 4.39 3.52 -12.81
CA CYS A 51 3.10 3.50 -12.12
C CYS A 51 2.92 4.71 -11.19
N LEU A 52 4.01 5.34 -10.73
CA LEU A 52 3.92 6.52 -9.86
C LEU A 52 3.23 7.69 -10.57
N LYS A 53 3.52 7.92 -11.85
CA LYS A 53 2.82 8.93 -12.67
C LYS A 53 1.32 8.69 -12.76
N LEU A 54 0.92 7.41 -12.87
CA LEU A 54 -0.49 7.03 -12.92
C LEU A 54 -1.16 7.22 -11.55
N LEU A 55 -0.46 6.86 -10.48
CA LEU A 55 -0.91 7.05 -9.11
C LEU A 55 -1.08 8.54 -8.79
N ASP A 56 -0.12 9.39 -9.17
CA ASP A 56 -0.21 10.85 -9.00
C ASP A 56 -1.44 11.42 -9.70
N ARG A 57 -1.72 10.95 -10.94
CA ARG A 57 -2.93 11.34 -11.66
C ARG A 57 -4.20 10.97 -10.90
N PHE A 58 -4.26 9.79 -10.29
CA PHE A 58 -5.41 9.38 -9.48
C PHE A 58 -5.53 10.19 -8.19
N VAL A 59 -4.40 10.50 -7.53
CA VAL A 59 -4.37 11.38 -6.36
C VAL A 59 -4.90 12.77 -6.69
N LEU A 60 -4.50 13.34 -7.84
CA LEU A 60 -5.00 14.63 -8.31
C LEU A 60 -6.52 14.58 -8.57
N ALA A 61 -7.01 13.55 -9.28
CA ALA A 61 -8.45 13.38 -9.53
C ALA A 61 -9.26 13.22 -8.22
N TRP A 62 -8.71 12.52 -7.23
CA TRP A 62 -9.31 12.42 -5.91
C TRP A 62 -9.36 13.77 -5.18
N LYS A 63 -8.25 14.50 -5.15
CA LYS A 63 -8.18 15.85 -4.53
C LYS A 63 -9.10 16.86 -5.21
N ALA A 64 -9.32 16.72 -6.52
CA ALA A 64 -10.26 17.53 -7.29
C ALA A 64 -11.74 17.16 -7.08
N GLY A 65 -12.03 16.06 -6.37
CA GLY A 65 -13.40 15.56 -6.18
C GLY A 65 -14.00 14.87 -7.41
N GLU A 66 -13.17 14.52 -8.40
CA GLU A 66 -13.59 13.88 -9.66
C GLU A 66 -13.64 12.35 -9.57
N MET A 67 -13.09 11.78 -8.50
CA MET A 67 -13.00 10.33 -8.31
C MET A 67 -13.93 9.84 -7.19
N PRO A 68 -14.83 8.88 -7.45
CA PRO A 68 -15.66 8.27 -6.41
C PRO A 68 -14.85 7.35 -5.50
N LEU A 69 -15.31 7.18 -4.26
CA LEU A 69 -14.59 6.47 -3.19
C LEU A 69 -14.19 5.04 -3.56
N ASN A 70 -15.04 4.29 -4.26
CA ASN A 70 -14.75 2.93 -4.70
C ASN A 70 -13.56 2.85 -5.66
N LEU A 71 -13.39 3.85 -6.53
CA LEU A 71 -12.23 3.93 -7.43
C LEU A 71 -10.99 4.38 -6.67
N ALA A 72 -11.12 5.30 -5.72
CA ALA A 72 -10.02 5.73 -4.86
C ALA A 72 -9.49 4.58 -3.99
N GLU A 73 -10.38 3.72 -3.48
CA GLU A 73 -9.97 2.51 -2.78
C GLU A 73 -9.08 1.62 -3.66
N CYS A 74 -9.52 1.35 -4.89
CA CYS A 74 -8.85 0.44 -5.82
C CYS A 74 -7.54 1.00 -6.38
N TYR A 75 -7.54 2.28 -6.78
CA TYR A 75 -6.45 2.87 -7.55
C TYR A 75 -5.48 3.72 -6.73
N ILE A 76 -5.85 4.06 -5.49
CA ILE A 76 -4.98 4.83 -4.58
C ILE A 76 -4.67 3.98 -3.36
N HIS A 77 -5.66 3.66 -2.54
CA HIS A 77 -5.41 3.05 -1.22
C HIS A 77 -4.81 1.64 -1.30
N ARG A 78 -5.27 0.78 -2.21
CA ARG A 78 -4.69 -0.57 -2.39
C ARG A 78 -3.22 -0.53 -2.84
N PRO A 79 -2.83 0.19 -3.92
CA PRO A 79 -1.42 0.35 -4.28
C PRO A 79 -0.57 0.92 -3.15
N LEU A 80 -1.05 1.95 -2.45
CA LEU A 80 -0.32 2.56 -1.34
C LEU A 80 -0.14 1.61 -0.15
N THR A 81 -1.12 0.74 0.12
CA THR A 81 -0.99 -0.30 1.14
C THR A 81 0.11 -1.30 0.78
N ILE A 82 0.25 -1.64 -0.50
CA ILE A 82 1.33 -2.53 -0.99
C ILE A 82 2.69 -1.85 -0.79
N PHE A 83 2.83 -0.59 -1.18
CA PHE A 83 4.07 0.18 -0.99
C PHE A 83 4.44 0.29 0.48
N TYR A 84 3.46 0.58 1.34
CA TYR A 84 3.65 0.63 2.78
C TYR A 84 4.16 -0.70 3.34
N GLN A 85 3.54 -1.82 2.96
CA GLN A 85 3.96 -3.14 3.41
C GLN A 85 5.37 -3.49 2.93
N GLU A 86 5.71 -3.15 1.68
CA GLU A 86 7.04 -3.39 1.14
C GLU A 86 8.11 -2.58 1.88
N LEU A 87 7.90 -1.29 2.08
CA LEU A 87 8.82 -0.44 2.83
C LEU A 87 8.96 -0.89 4.29
N LYS A 88 7.86 -1.31 4.91
CA LYS A 88 7.87 -1.87 6.26
C LYS A 88 8.73 -3.14 6.33
N LYS A 89 8.53 -4.09 5.41
CA LYS A 89 9.33 -5.32 5.32
C LYS A 89 10.82 -5.02 5.14
N ARG A 90 11.18 -4.07 4.27
CA ARG A 90 12.59 -3.69 4.07
C ARG A 90 13.23 -3.08 5.32
N LYS A 91 12.48 -2.25 6.06
CA LYS A 91 12.93 -1.71 7.36
C LYS A 91 13.15 -2.81 8.40
N GLU A 92 12.27 -3.80 8.44
CA GLU A 92 12.40 -4.95 9.34
C GLU A 92 13.58 -5.86 8.96
N SER A 93 13.78 -6.13 7.67
CA SER A 93 14.90 -6.93 7.16
C SER A 93 16.26 -6.21 7.24
N GLY A 94 16.28 -4.89 7.12
CA GLY A 94 17.49 -4.06 7.30
C GLY A 94 17.98 -3.97 8.76
N ASN A 95 17.23 -4.53 9.71
CA ASN A 95 17.56 -4.56 11.14
C ASN A 95 18.19 -5.90 11.58
N HIS A 96 18.55 -6.78 10.64
CA HIS A 96 19.37 -7.95 10.93
C HIS A 96 20.86 -7.58 10.76
N PRO A 97 21.68 -7.54 11.84
CA PRO A 97 23.12 -7.51 11.66
C PRO A 97 23.50 -8.83 11.00
N CYS A 98 23.86 -8.77 9.71
CA CYS A 98 24.60 -9.85 9.07
C CYS A 98 25.96 -9.97 9.76
N THR A 99 26.04 -10.74 10.84
CA THR A 99 27.31 -11.31 11.28
C THR A 99 27.72 -12.32 10.22
N SER A 100 28.47 -11.82 9.24
CA SER A 100 29.26 -12.62 8.33
C SER A 100 30.33 -13.33 9.17
N ALA A 101 30.09 -14.59 9.52
CA ALA A 101 31.12 -15.46 10.02
C ALA A 101 31.96 -15.92 8.82
N LYS A 102 33.20 -15.43 8.79
CA LYS A 102 34.30 -15.96 7.98
C LYS A 102 34.73 -17.34 8.48
#